data_AF-A0A6A4WZT6-F1
#
_entry.id   AF-A0A6A4WZT6-F1
#
_cell.length_a   1.000
_cell.length_b   1.000
_cell.length_c   1.000
_cell.angle_alpha   90.00
_cell.angle_beta   90.00
_cell.angle_gamma   90.00
#
_symmetry.space_group_name_H-M   'P 1'
#
loop_
_entity.id
_entity.type
_entity.pdbx_description
1 polymer ?
#
loop_
_entity_poly.entity_id
_entity_poly.type
_entity_poly.pdbx_seq_one_letter_code
_entity_poly.pdbx_strand_id
1 'polypeptide(L)'
;MTSTDPQLPGDIVEIQTVAMTPDKRASDGTETSTSPGSARSTSSSGIGSSSPSSPANAPSPGVSSAPSPGVPSASPLALVGALRAELEPLGFECHPLLIGWYNEQVSPGFRLPHPPDTLAVVVISTPDMFERCFIPHVRRVGQEPASRRDPLDTCMRHVIGQAARHVHESARVLHDFELGPTRRPRVLVQTAGHVSGAVRLYRRGELKENPWPEKGAMMGVCLHPKFGGWFALRAVVVLEGVEAPDLQQPQPPEILTTDQQKREVLEQFNWHWRDGRYREFGSPQHRYSALQQEYFLTPPGERQPIVERIARGELPCDGGVEALGEGKN
;
A
#
# COMPACT_ATOMS: atom_id res chain seq x y z
N MET A 1 1.61 11.53 -48.37
CA MET A 1 0.92 10.57 -47.49
C MET A 1 1.73 10.47 -46.21
N THR A 2 1.40 11.33 -45.27
CA THR A 2 2.11 11.56 -44.01
C THR A 2 1.64 10.54 -42.98
N SER A 3 2.56 9.67 -42.55
CA SER A 3 2.40 8.78 -41.40
C SER A 3 2.66 9.60 -40.14
N THR A 4 1.63 9.83 -39.35
CA THR A 4 1.73 10.39 -37.99
C THR A 4 1.54 9.26 -37.00
N ASP A 5 2.64 8.92 -36.35
CA ASP A 5 2.70 8.11 -35.13
C ASP A 5 2.01 8.88 -33.98
N PRO A 6 1.08 8.29 -33.22
CA PRO A 6 0.53 8.97 -32.06
C PRO A 6 1.52 8.89 -30.88
N GLN A 7 2.18 10.02 -30.61
CA GLN A 7 2.86 10.27 -29.34
C GLN A 7 1.87 10.08 -28.19
N LEU A 8 2.14 9.10 -27.34
CA LEU A 8 1.51 8.95 -26.03
C LEU A 8 1.95 10.13 -25.14
N PRO A 9 1.02 10.86 -24.49
CA PRO A 9 1.41 11.87 -23.52
C PRO A 9 2.01 11.18 -22.29
N GLY A 10 3.30 11.45 -22.09
CA GLY A 10 3.96 11.22 -20.82
C GLY A 10 3.38 12.16 -19.77
N ASP A 11 3.02 11.61 -18.62
CA ASP A 11 3.17 12.19 -17.28
C ASP A 11 2.35 11.37 -16.27
N ILE A 12 2.90 10.21 -15.87
CA ILE A 12 2.47 9.51 -14.66
C ILE A 12 3.48 9.86 -13.59
N VAL A 13 3.19 10.89 -12.80
CA VAL A 13 3.91 11.15 -11.56
C VAL A 13 3.48 10.08 -10.56
N GLU A 14 4.38 9.13 -10.32
CA GLU A 14 4.15 7.90 -9.56
C GLU A 14 3.99 8.15 -8.06
N ILE A 15 3.00 7.46 -7.51
CA ILE A 15 2.45 7.65 -6.16
C ILE A 15 3.39 7.06 -5.10
N GLN A 16 3.91 7.91 -4.22
CA GLN A 16 4.47 7.52 -2.93
C GLN A 16 3.35 7.37 -1.90
N THR A 17 3.00 6.13 -1.53
CA THR A 17 2.36 5.87 -0.24
C THR A 17 3.47 5.67 0.77
N VAL A 18 3.98 6.78 1.30
CA VAL A 18 4.72 6.77 2.57
C VAL A 18 3.77 7.50 3.50
N ALA A 19 3.38 6.88 4.62
CA ALA A 19 2.84 7.64 5.74
C ALA A 19 3.77 8.85 5.91
N MET A 20 3.31 10.06 5.58
CA MET A 20 4.21 11.18 5.33
C MET A 20 4.94 11.54 6.64
N THR A 21 6.12 10.96 6.81
CA THR A 21 7.03 11.27 7.90
C THR A 21 7.92 12.41 7.44
N PRO A 22 8.08 13.47 8.24
CA PRO A 22 8.83 14.64 7.85
C PRO A 22 10.33 14.35 7.96
N ASP A 23 10.94 13.78 6.92
CA ASP A 23 12.34 14.10 6.61
C ASP A 23 12.78 13.48 5.29
N LYS A 24 12.96 14.32 4.26
CA LYS A 24 13.84 14.11 3.08
C LYS A 24 13.84 15.25 2.05
N ARG A 25 13.54 16.48 2.45
CA ARG A 25 13.79 17.67 1.63
C ARG A 25 14.34 18.82 2.47
N ALA A 26 15.59 18.69 2.90
CA ALA A 26 16.44 19.82 3.30
C ALA A 26 17.92 19.35 3.34
N SER A 27 18.66 19.64 2.27
CA SER A 27 20.14 19.58 2.07
C SER A 27 20.38 19.06 0.64
N ASP A 28 21.02 19.72 -0.31
CA ASP A 28 21.95 20.83 -0.28
C ASP A 28 21.85 21.59 -1.60
N GLY A 29 21.99 22.91 -1.52
CA GLY A 29 22.52 23.71 -2.61
C GLY A 29 23.97 24.01 -2.30
N THR A 30 24.88 23.56 -3.17
CA THR A 30 26.13 24.27 -3.52
C THR A 30 26.82 23.57 -4.68
N GLU A 31 26.74 24.21 -5.85
CA GLU A 31 27.74 24.19 -6.93
C GLU A 31 29.03 24.90 -6.41
N THR A 32 30.28 24.70 -6.83
CA THR A 32 30.97 24.15 -8.02
C THR A 32 32.47 23.97 -7.70
N SER A 33 33.16 23.05 -8.38
CA SER A 33 34.28 23.36 -9.32
C SER A 33 35.42 22.31 -9.40
N THR A 34 35.71 21.97 -10.67
CA THR A 34 37.02 21.66 -11.31
C THR A 34 37.80 20.35 -11.05
N SER A 35 37.95 19.62 -12.16
CA SER A 35 38.80 18.46 -12.54
C SER A 35 40.33 18.76 -12.53
N PRO A 36 41.25 17.98 -13.18
CA PRO A 36 41.23 16.60 -13.75
C PRO A 36 42.50 15.76 -13.44
N GLY A 37 42.58 14.49 -13.88
CA GLY A 37 43.90 13.82 -14.00
C GLY A 37 43.96 12.32 -14.34
N SER A 38 44.40 12.04 -15.57
CA SER A 38 45.29 10.93 -16.02
C SER A 38 44.89 9.44 -16.00
N ALA A 39 44.56 8.98 -17.21
CA ALA A 39 45.32 8.02 -18.05
C ALA A 39 46.14 6.87 -17.44
N ARG A 40 45.81 5.64 -17.90
CA ARG A 40 46.68 4.55 -18.45
C ARG A 40 45.91 3.21 -18.32
N SER A 41 46.08 2.13 -19.09
CA SER A 41 46.58 1.82 -20.43
C SER A 41 46.59 0.28 -20.51
N THR A 42 46.19 -0.30 -21.66
CA THR A 42 46.65 -1.61 -22.26
C THR A 42 46.43 -2.89 -21.43
N SER A 43 46.00 -4.05 -21.93
CA SER A 43 46.33 -4.84 -23.14
C SER A 43 45.42 -6.10 -23.06
N SER A 44 44.60 -6.44 -24.06
CA SER A 44 44.84 -7.22 -25.29
C SER A 44 45.17 -8.72 -25.13
N SER A 45 44.48 -9.50 -25.98
CA SER A 45 44.78 -10.87 -26.47
C SER A 45 44.14 -12.01 -25.67
N GLY A 46 43.37 -12.95 -26.23
CA GLY A 46 43.01 -13.23 -27.62
C GLY A 46 42.91 -14.75 -27.83
N ILE A 47 41.89 -15.19 -28.59
CA ILE A 47 41.85 -16.40 -29.45
C ILE A 47 41.81 -17.76 -28.72
N GLY A 48 40.97 -18.75 -29.02
CA GLY A 48 39.96 -18.97 -30.06
C GLY A 48 39.44 -20.42 -29.98
N SER A 49 38.29 -20.68 -30.63
CA SER A 49 37.80 -21.94 -31.26
C SER A 49 37.95 -23.27 -30.48
N SER A 50 36.93 -24.10 -30.31
CA SER A 50 36.21 -24.77 -31.39
C SER A 50 35.14 -25.73 -30.81
N SER A 51 33.98 -25.79 -31.47
CA SER A 51 32.96 -26.86 -31.34
C SER A 51 33.45 -28.16 -32.00
N PRO A 52 32.85 -29.35 -31.70
CA PRO A 52 31.72 -29.78 -32.55
C PRO A 52 30.63 -30.64 -31.86
N SER A 53 29.41 -30.45 -32.37
CA SER A 53 28.41 -31.45 -32.80
C SER A 53 27.88 -32.56 -31.88
N SER A 54 26.55 -32.53 -31.74
CA SER A 54 25.59 -33.50 -31.19
C SER A 54 25.62 -34.91 -31.85
N PRO A 55 24.82 -35.86 -31.33
CA PRO A 55 23.54 -36.09 -32.02
C PRO A 55 22.32 -36.32 -31.11
N ALA A 56 21.17 -36.24 -31.78
CA ALA A 56 19.80 -36.29 -31.30
C ALA A 56 19.38 -37.63 -30.66
N ASN A 57 18.37 -37.56 -29.80
CA ASN A 57 17.42 -38.68 -29.64
C ASN A 57 16.01 -38.16 -29.33
N ALA A 58 15.05 -38.66 -30.10
CA ALA A 58 13.61 -38.37 -30.06
C ALA A 58 12.87 -39.40 -29.17
N PRO A 59 11.57 -39.22 -28.88
CA PRO A 59 10.95 -39.57 -27.60
C PRO A 59 10.36 -40.99 -27.52
N SER A 60 10.13 -41.47 -26.30
CA SER A 60 9.32 -42.66 -25.98
C SER A 60 8.14 -42.28 -25.06
N PRO A 61 7.02 -43.03 -25.12
CA PRO A 61 5.71 -42.57 -24.70
C PRO A 61 5.36 -42.92 -23.24
N GLY A 62 4.47 -42.10 -22.66
CA GLY A 62 3.40 -42.55 -21.77
C GLY A 62 3.79 -43.11 -20.40
N VAL A 63 3.94 -42.22 -19.42
CA VAL A 63 3.41 -42.49 -18.07
C VAL A 63 2.56 -41.28 -17.69
N SER A 64 1.25 -41.47 -17.80
CA SER A 64 0.25 -40.55 -17.27
C SER A 64 0.37 -40.57 -15.75
N SER A 65 1.02 -39.54 -15.18
CA SER A 65 0.93 -39.27 -13.76
C SER A 65 -0.46 -38.69 -13.50
N ALA A 66 -1.37 -39.53 -13.04
CA ALA A 66 -2.64 -39.07 -12.49
C ALA A 66 -2.37 -38.05 -11.37
N PRO A 67 -3.08 -36.91 -11.32
CA PRO A 67 -2.98 -36.00 -10.19
C PRO A 67 -3.45 -36.74 -8.93
N SER A 68 -2.62 -36.70 -7.89
CA SER A 68 -2.96 -37.13 -6.53
C SER A 68 -4.29 -36.50 -6.10
N PRO A 69 -5.13 -37.20 -5.31
CA PRO A 69 -6.41 -36.68 -4.89
C PRO A 69 -6.18 -35.40 -4.09
N GLY A 70 -6.62 -34.28 -4.67
CA GLY A 70 -6.40 -32.95 -4.15
C GLY A 70 -6.95 -32.83 -2.74
N VAL A 71 -6.16 -32.23 -1.86
CA VAL A 71 -6.71 -31.47 -0.74
C VAL A 71 -7.78 -30.58 -1.35
N PRO A 72 -9.03 -30.55 -0.85
CA PRO A 72 -10.05 -29.66 -1.37
C PRO A 72 -9.52 -28.23 -1.23
N SER A 73 -9.04 -27.67 -2.34
CA SER A 73 -8.56 -26.29 -2.40
C SER A 73 -9.77 -25.44 -2.05
N ALA A 74 -9.71 -24.76 -0.91
CA ALA A 74 -10.75 -23.82 -0.52
C ALA A 74 -11.01 -22.87 -1.70
N SER A 75 -12.27 -22.57 -1.98
CA SER A 75 -12.58 -21.66 -3.08
C SER A 75 -11.86 -20.32 -2.86
N PRO A 76 -11.49 -19.58 -3.93
CA PRO A 76 -10.76 -18.33 -3.78
C PRO A 76 -11.45 -17.35 -2.82
N LEU A 77 -12.79 -17.27 -2.87
CA LEU A 77 -13.59 -16.44 -1.97
C LEU A 77 -13.63 -16.95 -0.51
N ALA A 78 -13.51 -18.26 -0.29
CA ALA A 78 -13.40 -18.80 1.06
C ALA A 78 -12.10 -18.37 1.74
N LEU A 79 -10.99 -18.27 0.99
CA LEU A 79 -9.72 -17.74 1.50
C LEU A 79 -9.84 -16.25 1.89
N VAL A 80 -10.52 -15.45 1.07
CA VAL A 80 -10.82 -14.04 1.42
C VAL A 80 -11.68 -13.98 2.69
N GLY A 81 -12.69 -14.84 2.81
CA GLY A 81 -13.53 -14.95 4.00
C GLY A 81 -12.75 -15.33 5.26
N ALA A 82 -11.79 -16.26 5.16
CA ALA A 82 -10.92 -16.65 6.26
C ALA A 82 -10.00 -15.49 6.69
N LEU A 83 -9.42 -14.76 5.73
CA LEU A 83 -8.59 -13.59 6.03
C LEU A 83 -9.40 -12.47 6.71
N ARG A 84 -10.64 -12.24 6.28
CA ARG A 84 -11.58 -11.32 6.93
C ARG A 84 -11.86 -11.74 8.37
N ALA A 85 -12.13 -13.02 8.61
CA ALA A 85 -12.42 -13.54 9.94
C ALA A 85 -11.27 -13.31 10.94
N GLU A 86 -10.01 -13.34 10.49
CA GLU A 86 -8.85 -13.04 11.33
C GLU A 86 -8.60 -11.54 11.52
N LEU A 87 -8.81 -10.72 10.48
CA LEU A 87 -8.39 -9.31 10.49
C LEU A 87 -9.51 -8.31 10.83
N GLU A 88 -10.77 -8.54 10.44
CA GLU A 88 -11.86 -7.59 10.68
C GLU A 88 -12.12 -7.32 12.18
N PRO A 89 -12.09 -8.32 13.08
CA PRO A 89 -12.22 -8.08 14.53
C PRO A 89 -11.14 -7.14 15.09
N LEU A 90 -9.98 -7.08 14.42
CA LEU A 90 -8.83 -6.26 14.77
C LEU A 90 -8.87 -4.86 14.14
N GLY A 91 -9.97 -4.47 13.48
CA GLY A 91 -10.13 -3.15 12.89
C GLY A 91 -9.57 -3.01 11.48
N PHE A 92 -9.55 -4.10 10.71
CA PHE A 92 -9.16 -4.06 9.29
C PHE A 92 -10.35 -4.31 8.37
N GLU A 93 -10.20 -3.96 7.10
CA GLU A 93 -11.06 -4.43 6.02
C GLU A 93 -10.21 -5.14 4.96
N CYS A 94 -10.75 -6.19 4.35
CA CYS A 94 -10.08 -6.97 3.32
C CYS A 94 -10.91 -7.00 2.04
N HIS A 95 -10.31 -6.54 0.94
CA HIS A 95 -11.00 -6.40 -0.35
C HIS A 95 -10.25 -7.16 -1.45
N PRO A 96 -10.89 -8.13 -2.13
CA PRO A 96 -10.24 -8.92 -3.15
C PRO A 96 -10.01 -8.09 -4.43
N LEU A 97 -8.94 -8.41 -5.15
CA LEU A 97 -8.64 -7.92 -6.48
C LEU A 97 -7.91 -8.99 -7.30
N LEU A 98 -7.93 -8.85 -8.62
CA LEU A 98 -7.02 -9.60 -9.49
C LEU A 98 -5.75 -8.80 -9.76
N ILE A 99 -4.62 -9.49 -9.88
CA ILE A 99 -3.33 -8.86 -10.22
C ILE A 99 -3.41 -8.17 -11.59
N GLY A 100 -4.18 -8.71 -12.54
CA GLY A 100 -4.44 -8.11 -13.84
C GLY A 100 -4.99 -6.69 -13.73
N TRP A 101 -6.01 -6.49 -12.90
CA TRP A 101 -6.63 -5.17 -12.69
C TRP A 101 -5.63 -4.14 -12.16
N TYR A 102 -4.76 -4.54 -11.23
CA TYR A 102 -3.70 -3.68 -10.72
C TYR A 102 -2.64 -3.39 -11.81
N ASN A 103 -2.18 -4.41 -12.52
CA ASN A 103 -1.10 -4.32 -13.50
C ASN A 103 -1.46 -3.46 -14.73
N GLU A 104 -2.75 -3.40 -15.07
CA GLU A 104 -3.29 -2.52 -16.11
C GLU A 104 -3.22 -1.03 -15.72
N GLN A 105 -3.23 -0.72 -14.42
CA GLN A 105 -3.30 0.65 -13.90
C GLN A 105 -1.94 1.25 -13.50
N VAL A 106 -0.85 0.49 -13.66
CA VAL A 106 0.49 0.91 -13.25
C VAL A 106 1.49 0.83 -14.40
N SER A 107 2.55 1.64 -14.32
CA SER A 107 3.65 1.60 -15.27
C SER A 107 4.36 0.22 -15.21
N PRO A 108 5.06 -0.21 -16.28
CA PRO A 108 5.73 -1.51 -16.32
C PRO A 108 6.68 -1.78 -15.14
N GLY A 109 7.27 -0.73 -14.57
CA GLY A 109 8.16 -0.83 -13.41
C GLY A 109 7.46 -1.25 -12.11
N PHE A 110 6.15 -1.08 -12.00
CA PHE A 110 5.37 -1.40 -10.80
C PHE A 110 4.48 -2.63 -10.95
N ARG A 111 4.51 -3.29 -12.13
CA ARG A 111 3.75 -4.51 -12.36
C ARG A 111 4.24 -5.62 -11.43
N LEU A 112 3.29 -6.33 -10.84
CA LEU A 112 3.54 -7.50 -10.03
C LEU A 112 3.69 -8.72 -10.96
N PRO A 113 4.76 -9.52 -10.81
CA PRO A 113 5.10 -10.60 -11.74
C PRO A 113 4.30 -11.88 -11.45
N HIS A 114 2.97 -11.80 -11.54
CA HIS A 114 2.05 -12.93 -11.36
C HIS A 114 1.04 -12.99 -12.52
N PRO A 115 0.43 -14.17 -12.77
CA PRO A 115 -0.67 -14.29 -13.75
C PRO A 115 -1.80 -13.27 -13.50
N PRO A 116 -2.47 -12.77 -14.55
CA PRO A 116 -3.54 -11.77 -14.42
C PRO A 116 -4.66 -12.19 -13.46
N ASP A 117 -5.06 -13.47 -13.49
CA ASP A 117 -6.16 -13.99 -12.69
C ASP A 117 -5.75 -14.40 -11.28
N THR A 118 -4.49 -14.15 -10.89
CA THR A 118 -4.03 -14.40 -9.52
C THR A 118 -4.82 -13.53 -8.53
N LEU A 119 -5.40 -14.17 -7.52
CA LEU A 119 -6.13 -13.50 -6.46
C LEU A 119 -5.15 -12.78 -5.52
N ALA A 120 -5.44 -11.52 -5.26
CA ALA A 120 -4.83 -10.74 -4.21
C ALA A 120 -5.90 -10.08 -3.34
N VAL A 121 -5.49 -9.63 -2.15
CA VAL A 121 -6.37 -8.95 -1.20
C VAL A 121 -5.67 -7.70 -0.70
N VAL A 122 -6.27 -6.53 -0.90
CA VAL A 122 -5.80 -5.30 -0.27
C VAL A 122 -6.35 -5.23 1.15
N VAL A 123 -5.48 -4.90 2.09
CA VAL A 123 -5.81 -4.78 3.51
C VAL A 123 -5.77 -3.31 3.91
N ILE A 124 -6.88 -2.83 4.46
CA ILE A 124 -7.07 -1.46 4.96
C ILE A 124 -7.18 -1.52 6.48
N SER A 125 -6.50 -0.61 7.20
CA SER A 125 -6.79 -0.37 8.61
C SER A 125 -7.85 0.73 8.75
N THR A 126 -8.92 0.46 9.48
CA THR A 126 -9.93 1.44 9.90
C THR A 126 -9.43 2.20 11.14
N PRO A 127 -10.16 3.23 11.64
CA PRO A 127 -9.84 3.87 12.91
C PRO A 127 -9.61 2.88 14.06
N ASP A 128 -10.52 1.91 14.21
CA ASP A 128 -10.53 0.90 15.28
C ASP A 128 -9.25 0.04 15.35
N MET A 129 -8.47 -0.03 14.27
CA MET A 129 -7.22 -0.82 14.25
C MET A 129 -6.27 -0.39 15.36
N PHE A 130 -6.24 0.90 15.68
CA PHE A 130 -5.30 1.40 16.66
C PHE A 130 -5.60 0.86 18.06
N GLU A 131 -6.86 0.92 18.49
CA GLU A 131 -7.31 0.45 19.79
C GLU A 131 -7.44 -1.06 19.86
N ARG A 132 -7.92 -1.71 18.79
CA ARG A 132 -8.21 -3.16 18.78
C ARG A 132 -7.01 -4.03 18.44
N CYS A 133 -6.02 -3.48 17.73
CA CYS A 133 -4.85 -4.23 17.27
C CYS A 133 -3.54 -3.65 17.82
N PHE A 134 -3.25 -2.39 17.51
CA PHE A 134 -1.94 -1.80 17.81
C PHE A 134 -1.66 -1.67 19.30
N ILE A 135 -2.59 -1.11 20.08
CA ILE A 135 -2.45 -0.96 21.54
C ILE A 135 -2.23 -2.32 22.22
N PRO A 136 -3.08 -3.36 22.00
CA PRO A 136 -2.84 -4.69 22.54
C PRO A 136 -1.51 -5.30 22.10
N HIS A 137 -1.07 -5.06 20.86
CA HIS A 137 0.22 -5.53 20.37
C HIS A 137 1.38 -4.91 21.14
N VAL A 138 1.40 -3.59 21.30
CA VAL A 138 2.41 -2.86 22.08
C VAL A 138 2.47 -3.37 23.53
N ARG A 139 1.30 -3.55 24.17
CA ARG A 139 1.23 -4.08 25.54
C ARG A 139 1.77 -5.51 25.67
N ARG A 140 1.56 -6.36 24.67
CA ARG A 140 2.04 -7.75 24.67
C ARG A 140 3.54 -7.85 24.45
N VAL A 141 4.07 -7.08 23.50
CA VAL A 141 5.51 -7.09 23.17
C VAL A 141 6.32 -6.39 24.26
N GLY A 142 5.71 -5.47 25.02
CA GLY A 142 6.36 -4.79 26.13
C GLY A 142 7.41 -3.78 25.66
N GLN A 143 8.32 -3.42 26.57
CA GLN A 143 9.43 -2.49 26.31
C GLN A 143 10.62 -3.21 25.67
N GLU A 144 10.40 -3.90 24.55
CA GLU A 144 11.55 -4.37 23.75
C GLU A 144 12.46 -3.17 23.44
N PRO A 145 13.78 -3.30 23.59
CA PRO A 145 14.71 -2.19 23.43
C PRO A 145 14.46 -1.50 22.11
N ALA A 146 14.39 -0.16 22.13
CA ALA A 146 13.98 0.70 21.02
C ALA A 146 14.43 0.13 19.67
N SER A 147 13.52 -0.60 19.02
CA SER A 147 13.79 -1.14 17.70
C SER A 147 14.00 0.04 16.77
N ARG A 148 14.99 -0.05 15.88
CA ARG A 148 15.17 0.96 14.82
C ARG A 148 13.96 1.01 13.87
N ARG A 149 13.01 0.08 13.98
CA ARG A 149 11.80 0.00 13.16
C ARG A 149 10.63 0.64 13.87
N ASP A 150 9.77 1.27 13.08
CA ASP A 150 8.53 1.83 13.58
C ASP A 150 7.67 0.72 14.26
N PRO A 151 7.11 0.98 15.46
CA PRO A 151 6.29 0.01 16.17
C PRO A 151 5.04 -0.41 15.37
N LEU A 152 4.44 0.51 14.62
CA LEU A 152 3.26 0.22 13.81
C LEU A 152 3.64 -0.70 12.65
N ASP A 153 4.75 -0.42 11.95
CA ASP A 153 5.23 -1.30 10.88
C ASP A 153 5.49 -2.72 11.40
N THR A 154 6.06 -2.83 12.60
CA THR A 154 6.32 -4.13 13.25
C THR A 154 5.02 -4.86 13.57
N CYS A 155 4.03 -4.14 14.13
CA CYS A 155 2.69 -4.66 14.38
C CYS A 155 2.03 -5.15 13.09
N MET A 156 2.02 -4.34 12.03
CA MET A 156 1.40 -4.68 10.74
C MET A 156 2.05 -5.90 10.09
N ARG A 157 3.39 -6.01 10.11
CA ARG A 157 4.09 -7.20 9.61
C ARG A 157 3.69 -8.45 10.37
N HIS A 158 3.62 -8.35 11.69
CA HIS A 158 3.31 -9.48 12.54
C HIS A 158 1.87 -9.95 12.32
N VAL A 159 0.91 -9.06 12.43
CA VAL A 159 -0.53 -9.39 12.42
C VAL A 159 -0.98 -9.83 11.03
N ILE A 160 -0.69 -9.04 9.99
CA ILE A 160 -1.11 -9.39 8.62
C ILE A 160 -0.31 -10.60 8.12
N GLY A 161 0.98 -10.70 8.44
CA GLY A 161 1.82 -11.83 8.04
C GLY A 161 1.49 -13.15 8.75
N GLN A 162 0.93 -13.11 9.97
CA GLN A 162 0.38 -14.32 10.60
C GLN A 162 -0.93 -14.73 9.94
N ALA A 163 -1.88 -13.81 9.79
CA ALA A 163 -3.17 -14.12 9.19
C ALA A 163 -3.05 -14.64 7.75
N ALA A 164 -2.20 -14.01 6.94
CA ALA A 164 -1.95 -14.47 5.57
C ALA A 164 -1.41 -15.90 5.51
N ARG A 165 -0.48 -16.27 6.40
CA ARG A 165 0.11 -17.62 6.45
C ARG A 165 -0.85 -18.68 7.00
N HIS A 166 -1.73 -18.32 7.92
CA HIS A 166 -2.76 -19.23 8.42
C HIS A 166 -3.79 -19.55 7.33
N VAL A 167 -4.13 -18.56 6.51
CA VAL A 167 -5.10 -18.70 5.42
C VAL A 167 -4.49 -19.46 4.23
N HIS A 168 -3.24 -19.16 3.86
CA HIS A 168 -2.60 -19.77 2.70
C HIS A 168 -1.07 -19.81 2.85
N GLU A 169 -0.47 -20.99 2.74
CA GLU A 169 0.94 -21.22 3.03
C GLU A 169 1.90 -20.40 2.14
N SER A 170 1.55 -20.23 0.86
CA SER A 170 2.34 -19.46 -0.12
C SER A 170 1.87 -18.01 -0.23
N ALA A 171 1.12 -17.49 0.76
CA ALA A 171 0.71 -16.11 0.74
C ALA A 171 1.92 -15.17 0.86
N ARG A 172 2.00 -14.20 -0.06
CA ARG A 172 3.03 -13.16 -0.04
C ARG A 172 2.42 -11.83 0.36
N VAL A 173 2.91 -11.26 1.45
CA VAL A 173 2.46 -9.94 1.93
C VAL A 173 3.41 -8.86 1.43
N LEU A 174 2.86 -7.83 0.80
CA LEU A 174 3.57 -6.63 0.35
C LEU A 174 3.04 -5.43 1.13
N HIS A 175 3.80 -4.92 2.10
CA HIS A 175 3.37 -3.78 2.90
C HIS A 175 3.57 -2.43 2.21
N ASP A 176 2.80 -1.42 2.63
CA ASP A 176 2.87 -0.05 2.11
C ASP A 176 4.24 0.61 2.35
N PHE A 177 4.90 0.30 3.47
CA PHE A 177 6.23 0.82 3.80
C PHE A 177 7.40 0.06 3.12
N GLU A 178 7.14 -1.00 2.35
CA GLU A 178 8.21 -1.77 1.73
C GLU A 178 8.77 -1.10 0.49
N LEU A 179 10.08 -0.86 0.51
CA LEU A 179 10.85 -0.33 -0.61
C LEU A 179 11.76 -1.42 -1.21
N GLY A 180 11.91 -1.40 -2.53
CA GLY A 180 12.93 -2.15 -3.25
C GLY A 180 14.33 -1.53 -3.08
N PRO A 181 15.38 -2.18 -3.64
CA PRO A 181 16.76 -1.70 -3.55
C PRO A 181 16.96 -0.27 -4.06
N THR A 182 16.18 0.14 -5.07
CA THR A 182 16.20 1.49 -5.67
C THR A 182 15.34 2.50 -4.90
N ARG A 183 14.91 2.17 -3.67
CA ARG A 183 13.94 2.93 -2.86
C ARG A 183 12.56 3.11 -3.50
N ARG A 184 12.26 2.38 -4.57
CA ARG A 184 10.92 2.34 -5.19
C ARG A 184 9.96 1.52 -4.34
N PRO A 185 8.69 1.94 -4.13
CA PRO A 185 7.70 1.10 -3.46
C PRO A 185 7.57 -0.27 -4.13
N ARG A 186 7.41 -1.33 -3.34
CA ARG A 186 7.19 -2.69 -3.88
C ARG A 186 5.79 -2.87 -4.46
N VAL A 187 4.82 -2.08 -4.00
CA VAL A 187 3.44 -2.09 -4.46
C VAL A 187 2.85 -0.68 -4.32
N LEU A 188 2.01 -0.26 -5.26
CA LEU A 188 1.25 0.98 -5.18
C LEU A 188 -0.11 0.72 -4.52
N VAL A 189 -0.13 0.73 -3.19
CA VAL A 189 -1.32 0.31 -2.42
C VAL A 189 -2.57 1.16 -2.70
N GLN A 190 -2.43 2.44 -3.06
CA GLN A 190 -3.55 3.29 -3.49
C GLN A 190 -4.22 2.76 -4.77
N THR A 191 -3.41 2.30 -5.73
CA THR A 191 -3.94 1.68 -6.94
C THR A 191 -4.63 0.36 -6.61
N ALA A 192 -4.03 -0.47 -5.76
CA ALA A 192 -4.65 -1.73 -5.31
C ALA A 192 -6.00 -1.51 -4.62
N GLY A 193 -6.07 -0.53 -3.71
CA GLY A 193 -7.32 -0.12 -3.05
C GLY A 193 -8.39 0.40 -4.01
N HIS A 194 -7.97 1.08 -5.08
CA HIS A 194 -8.88 1.60 -6.09
C HIS A 194 -9.49 0.49 -6.95
N VAL A 195 -8.65 -0.38 -7.50
CA VAL A 195 -9.11 -1.45 -8.41
C VAL A 195 -9.88 -2.55 -7.69
N SER A 196 -9.71 -2.70 -6.38
CA SER A 196 -10.53 -3.58 -5.54
C SER A 196 -11.89 -2.98 -5.19
N GLY A 197 -12.17 -1.74 -5.60
CA GLY A 197 -13.39 -1.00 -5.27
C GLY A 197 -13.51 -0.54 -3.82
N ALA A 198 -12.48 -0.73 -2.98
CA ALA A 198 -12.54 -0.39 -1.56
C ALA A 198 -12.54 1.12 -1.33
N VAL A 199 -11.80 1.85 -2.16
CA VAL A 199 -11.57 3.29 -2.03
C VAL A 199 -11.57 3.96 -3.40
N ARG A 200 -11.93 5.24 -3.44
CA ARG A 200 -11.77 6.05 -4.67
C ARG A 200 -10.46 6.79 -4.62
N LEU A 201 -9.63 6.62 -5.63
CA LEU A 201 -8.36 7.33 -5.79
C LEU A 201 -8.58 8.55 -6.68
N TYR A 202 -8.39 9.73 -6.11
CA TYR A 202 -8.42 11.01 -6.81
C TYR A 202 -7.01 11.39 -7.24
N ARG A 203 -6.85 11.77 -8.51
CA ARG A 203 -5.57 12.14 -9.13
C ARG A 203 -5.72 13.41 -9.95
N ARG A 204 -4.59 14.01 -10.31
CA ARG A 204 -4.53 15.17 -11.20
C ARG A 204 -5.29 14.96 -12.52
N GLY A 205 -5.22 13.76 -13.10
CA GLY A 205 -5.90 13.43 -14.36
C GLY A 205 -7.43 13.26 -14.25
N GLU A 206 -8.01 13.35 -13.06
CA GLU A 206 -9.47 13.22 -12.83
C GLU A 206 -10.23 14.56 -12.94
N LEU A 207 -9.49 15.65 -13.15
CA LEU A 207 -10.02 16.99 -13.35
C LEU A 207 -10.12 17.29 -14.84
N LYS A 208 -11.20 17.97 -15.25
CA LYS A 208 -11.38 18.38 -16.66
C LYS A 208 -10.30 19.37 -17.09
N GLU A 209 -9.96 20.29 -16.20
CA GLU A 209 -8.92 21.29 -16.39
C GLU A 209 -7.91 21.15 -15.27
N ASN A 210 -6.63 21.13 -15.62
CA ASN A 210 -5.56 21.03 -14.65
C ASN A 210 -5.23 22.43 -14.10
N PRO A 211 -5.51 22.72 -12.80
CA PRO A 211 -5.30 24.04 -12.22
C PRO A 211 -3.86 24.27 -11.74
N TRP A 212 -3.00 23.25 -11.77
CA TRP A 212 -1.64 23.32 -11.25
C TRP A 212 -0.59 23.41 -12.36
N PRO A 213 0.60 23.99 -12.09
CA PRO A 213 1.70 24.02 -13.05
C PRO A 213 2.08 22.61 -13.53
N GLU A 214 2.47 22.47 -14.80
CA GLU A 214 2.96 21.20 -15.36
C GLU A 214 4.10 20.63 -14.51
N LYS A 215 5.01 21.51 -14.07
CA LYS A 215 6.10 21.17 -13.16
C LYS A 215 5.61 21.14 -11.71
N GLY A 216 5.57 19.95 -11.12
CA GLY A 216 5.27 19.75 -9.71
C GLY A 216 4.49 18.46 -9.48
N ALA A 217 4.92 17.66 -8.51
CA ALA A 217 4.21 16.44 -8.16
C ALA A 217 2.93 16.78 -7.40
N MET A 218 1.78 16.38 -7.96
CA MET A 218 0.49 16.39 -7.27
C MET A 218 0.13 14.95 -6.94
N MET A 219 0.32 14.58 -5.67
CA MET A 219 0.10 13.22 -5.19
C MET A 219 -1.39 12.92 -5.15
N GLY A 220 -1.76 11.72 -5.61
CA GLY A 220 -3.11 11.22 -5.49
C GLY A 220 -3.49 10.88 -4.05
N VAL A 221 -4.78 10.93 -3.76
CA VAL A 221 -5.34 10.63 -2.44
C VAL A 221 -6.53 9.68 -2.58
N CYS A 222 -6.56 8.65 -1.74
CA CYS A 222 -7.72 7.77 -1.64
C CYS A 222 -8.70 8.28 -0.58
N LEU A 223 -9.99 8.23 -0.90
CA LEU A 223 -11.06 8.39 0.08
C LEU A 223 -11.85 7.09 0.21
N HIS A 224 -12.18 6.74 1.45
CA HIS A 224 -13.02 5.62 1.81
C HIS A 224 -14.47 6.07 1.97
N PRO A 225 -15.47 5.33 1.47
CA PRO A 225 -16.88 5.75 1.51
C PRO A 225 -17.44 5.91 2.93
N LYS A 226 -16.86 5.24 3.94
CA LYS A 226 -17.29 5.35 5.35
C LYS A 226 -16.39 6.24 6.20
N PHE A 227 -15.11 6.35 5.84
CA PHE A 227 -14.08 6.94 6.72
C PHE A 227 -13.46 8.20 6.12
N GLY A 228 -13.86 8.63 4.92
CA GLY A 228 -13.16 9.71 4.23
C GLY A 228 -11.68 9.36 4.11
N GLY A 229 -10.80 10.20 4.64
CA GLY A 229 -9.37 9.92 4.74
C GLY A 229 -8.93 9.30 6.07
N TRP A 230 -9.83 8.97 6.99
CA TRP A 230 -9.53 8.36 8.30
C TRP A 230 -9.30 6.84 8.22
N PHE A 231 -8.38 6.43 7.34
CA PHE A 231 -7.95 5.06 7.18
C PHE A 231 -6.51 5.03 6.64
N ALA A 232 -5.94 3.83 6.52
CA ALA A 232 -4.71 3.62 5.76
C ALA A 232 -4.72 2.29 5.03
N LEU A 233 -4.10 2.24 3.85
CA LEU A 233 -3.83 1.02 3.11
C LEU A 233 -2.54 0.41 3.66
N ARG A 234 -2.58 -0.85 4.12
CA ARG A 234 -1.49 -1.47 4.90
C ARG A 234 -0.71 -2.53 4.15
N ALA A 235 -1.38 -3.27 3.28
CA ALA A 235 -0.73 -4.33 2.53
C ALA A 235 -1.54 -4.76 1.32
N VAL A 236 -0.88 -5.45 0.40
CA VAL A 236 -1.49 -6.37 -0.55
C VAL A 236 -1.01 -7.78 -0.22
N VAL A 237 -1.95 -8.69 0.03
CA VAL A 237 -1.70 -10.12 0.24
C VAL A 237 -1.94 -10.84 -1.09
N VAL A 238 -0.91 -11.37 -1.71
CA VAL A 238 -0.99 -12.16 -2.95
C VAL A 238 -1.10 -13.63 -2.57
N LEU A 239 -2.15 -14.30 -3.04
CA LEU A 239 -2.37 -15.73 -2.81
C LEU A 239 -1.78 -16.50 -4.00
N GLU A 240 -0.48 -16.80 -3.93
CA GLU A 240 0.24 -17.41 -5.06
C GLU A 240 -0.35 -18.78 -5.43
N GLY A 241 -0.65 -18.98 -6.72
CA GLY A 241 -1.28 -20.21 -7.21
C GLY A 241 -2.81 -20.29 -7.04
N VAL A 242 -3.43 -19.24 -6.47
CA VAL A 242 -4.89 -19.13 -6.39
C VAL A 242 -5.38 -18.22 -7.50
N GLU A 243 -6.14 -18.78 -8.45
CA GLU A 243 -6.76 -18.02 -9.54
C GLU A 243 -8.25 -17.81 -9.29
N ALA A 244 -8.77 -16.65 -9.67
CA ALA A 244 -10.18 -16.30 -9.55
C ALA A 244 -10.71 -15.60 -10.82
N PRO A 245 -10.69 -16.26 -11.99
CA PRO A 245 -11.04 -15.64 -13.28
C PRO A 245 -12.49 -15.13 -13.33
N ASP A 246 -13.38 -15.72 -12.53
CA ASP A 246 -14.80 -15.32 -12.46
C ASP A 246 -15.04 -14.12 -11.52
N LEU A 247 -14.01 -13.67 -10.78
CA LEU A 247 -14.13 -12.51 -9.90
C LEU A 247 -14.45 -11.27 -10.74
N GLN A 248 -15.54 -10.59 -10.41
CA GLN A 248 -15.96 -9.37 -11.12
C GLN A 248 -15.32 -8.15 -10.49
N GLN A 249 -14.76 -7.25 -11.31
CA GLN A 249 -14.17 -6.02 -10.81
C GLN A 249 -15.25 -5.05 -10.33
N PRO A 250 -15.28 -4.68 -9.03
CA PRO A 250 -16.21 -3.68 -8.54
C PRO A 250 -15.79 -2.29 -9.01
N GLN A 251 -16.77 -1.41 -9.27
CA GLN A 251 -16.50 0.00 -9.49
C GLN A 251 -16.22 0.69 -8.14
N PRO A 252 -15.13 1.46 -8.01
CA PRO A 252 -14.85 2.21 -6.80
C PRO A 252 -15.93 3.27 -6.57
N PRO A 253 -16.38 3.49 -5.32
CA PRO A 253 -17.50 4.36 -5.01
C PRO A 253 -17.22 5.81 -5.43
N GLU A 254 -18.20 6.50 -6.00
CA GLU A 254 -18.07 7.93 -6.28
C GLU A 254 -18.38 8.73 -5.01
N ILE A 255 -17.35 9.39 -4.45
CA ILE A 255 -17.45 10.14 -3.18
C ILE A 255 -17.56 11.65 -3.45
N LEU A 256 -16.73 12.15 -4.37
CA LEU A 256 -16.66 13.54 -4.81
C LEU A 256 -17.13 13.64 -6.25
N THR A 257 -18.12 14.49 -6.50
CA THR A 257 -18.81 14.59 -7.78
C THR A 257 -18.40 15.83 -8.58
N THR A 258 -17.78 16.83 -7.93
CA THR A 258 -17.37 18.07 -8.59
C THR A 258 -15.85 18.20 -8.68
N ASP A 259 -15.38 18.85 -9.75
CA ASP A 259 -13.95 19.13 -9.92
C ASP A 259 -13.41 20.09 -8.84
N GLN A 260 -14.25 20.96 -8.30
CA GLN A 260 -13.90 21.79 -7.15
C GLN A 260 -13.55 20.92 -5.94
N GLN A 261 -14.40 19.94 -5.59
CA GLN A 261 -14.12 19.03 -4.47
C GLN A 261 -12.85 18.21 -4.68
N LYS A 262 -12.68 17.66 -5.90
CA LYS A 262 -11.48 16.89 -6.27
C LYS A 262 -10.21 17.74 -6.16
N ARG A 263 -10.27 18.99 -6.60
CA ARG A 263 -9.17 19.95 -6.48
C ARG A 263 -8.87 20.23 -5.01
N GLU A 264 -9.88 20.59 -4.22
CA GLU A 264 -9.72 20.95 -2.81
C GLU A 264 -9.12 19.79 -1.99
N VAL A 265 -9.57 18.55 -2.19
CA VAL A 265 -9.00 17.40 -1.47
C VAL A 265 -7.53 17.16 -1.86
N LEU A 266 -7.17 17.33 -3.14
CA LEU A 266 -5.81 17.19 -3.62
C LEU A 266 -4.89 18.27 -3.05
N GLU A 267 -5.35 19.53 -3.03
CA GLU A 267 -4.61 20.66 -2.43
C GLU A 267 -4.45 20.48 -0.91
N GLN A 268 -5.51 20.11 -0.20
CA GLN A 268 -5.43 19.85 1.24
C GLN A 268 -4.50 18.67 1.55
N PHE A 269 -4.55 17.58 0.78
CA PHE A 269 -3.65 16.45 0.98
C PHE A 269 -2.18 16.82 0.69
N ASN A 270 -1.90 17.61 -0.34
CA ASN A 270 -0.52 17.88 -0.72
C ASN A 270 0.11 19.03 0.09
N TRP A 271 -0.67 20.02 0.52
CA TRP A 271 -0.14 21.24 1.17
C TRP A 271 -0.52 21.37 2.64
N HIS A 272 -1.56 20.68 3.09
CA HIS A 272 -2.14 20.86 4.43
C HIS A 272 -2.41 19.56 5.19
N TRP A 273 -1.80 18.43 4.79
CA TRP A 273 -2.13 17.11 5.35
C TRP A 273 -2.08 17.00 6.88
N ARG A 274 -1.24 17.81 7.54
CA ARG A 274 -1.06 17.81 9.01
C ARG A 274 -2.29 18.29 9.76
N ASP A 275 -3.13 19.13 9.15
CA ASP A 275 -4.36 19.62 9.80
C ASP A 275 -5.51 18.60 9.72
N GLY A 276 -5.34 17.53 8.95
CA GLY A 276 -6.30 16.43 8.82
C GLY A 276 -7.56 16.76 8.02
N ARG A 277 -7.79 18.00 7.57
CA ARG A 277 -9.06 18.41 6.93
C ARG A 277 -9.38 17.65 5.65
N TYR A 278 -8.36 17.23 4.90
CA TYR A 278 -8.56 16.40 3.71
C TYR A 278 -9.27 15.07 4.02
N ARG A 279 -9.21 14.60 5.28
CA ARG A 279 -9.84 13.37 5.72
C ARG A 279 -11.35 13.49 5.93
N GLU A 280 -11.86 14.72 6.01
CA GLU A 280 -13.28 15.01 6.25
C GLU A 280 -14.15 14.93 4.97
N PHE A 281 -13.53 14.80 3.80
CA PHE A 281 -14.25 14.61 2.55
C PHE A 281 -15.04 13.30 2.55
N GLY A 282 -16.28 13.34 2.10
CA GLY A 282 -17.18 12.18 2.06
C GLY A 282 -17.97 11.92 3.35
N SER A 283 -18.01 12.88 4.29
CA SER A 283 -18.79 12.80 5.53
C SER A 283 -18.46 11.55 6.37
N PRO A 284 -17.23 11.45 6.91
CA PRO A 284 -16.77 10.25 7.60
C PRO A 284 -17.61 9.94 8.84
N GLN A 285 -18.00 8.67 8.96
CA GLN A 285 -18.80 8.13 10.06
C GLN A 285 -17.95 7.86 11.30
N HIS A 286 -16.66 7.60 11.12
CA HIS A 286 -15.71 7.28 12.18
C HIS A 286 -14.36 7.95 11.87
N ARG A 287 -13.75 8.56 12.88
CA ARG A 287 -12.46 9.25 12.83
C ARG A 287 -11.46 8.60 13.77
N TYR A 288 -10.18 8.92 13.62
CA TYR A 288 -9.17 8.49 14.58
C TYR A 288 -9.41 9.09 15.97
N SER A 289 -9.14 8.31 17.02
CA SER A 289 -9.18 8.81 18.40
C SER A 289 -8.13 9.90 18.62
N ALA A 290 -8.25 10.67 19.71
CA ALA A 290 -7.27 11.70 20.04
C ALA A 290 -5.85 11.12 20.19
N LEU A 291 -5.72 9.95 20.82
CA LEU A 291 -4.44 9.25 20.99
C LEU A 291 -3.89 8.76 19.65
N GLN A 292 -4.74 8.22 18.78
CA GLN A 292 -4.33 7.77 17.45
C GLN A 292 -3.85 8.95 16.58
N GLN A 293 -4.54 10.09 16.66
CA GLN A 293 -4.11 11.33 15.99
C GLN A 293 -2.78 11.84 16.54
N GLU A 294 -2.61 11.89 17.87
CA GLU A 294 -1.35 12.23 18.53
C GLU A 294 -0.22 11.34 17.99
N TYR A 295 -0.40 10.01 18.03
CA TYR A 295 0.60 9.05 17.54
C TYR A 295 1.00 9.29 16.08
N PHE A 296 0.03 9.53 15.19
CA PHE A 296 0.31 9.72 13.76
C PHE A 296 0.89 11.07 13.42
N LEU A 297 0.54 12.12 14.17
CA LEU A 297 1.12 13.46 14.01
C LEU A 297 2.53 13.54 14.59
N THR A 298 2.85 12.71 15.59
CA THR A 298 4.21 12.57 16.12
C THR A 298 5.13 11.89 15.07
N PRO A 299 6.28 12.50 14.74
CA PRO A 299 7.28 11.89 13.87
C PRO A 299 7.76 10.53 14.39
N PRO A 300 8.12 9.56 13.54
CA PRO A 300 8.49 8.21 13.99
C PRO A 300 9.61 8.17 15.04
N GLY A 301 10.62 9.04 14.91
CA GLY A 301 11.73 9.12 15.86
C GLY A 301 11.32 9.65 17.25
N GLU A 302 10.13 10.21 17.38
CA GLU A 302 9.61 10.83 18.60
C GLU A 302 8.43 10.05 19.20
N ARG A 303 8.04 8.90 18.61
CA ARG A 303 6.90 8.10 19.08
C ARG A 303 7.16 7.32 20.37
N GLN A 304 8.42 7.16 20.76
CA GLN A 304 8.82 6.32 21.89
C GLN A 304 8.07 6.64 23.20
N PRO A 305 7.91 7.92 23.62
CA PRO A 305 7.17 8.23 24.84
C PRO A 305 5.69 7.83 24.78
N ILE A 306 5.05 7.92 23.60
CA ILE A 306 3.66 7.51 23.40
C ILE A 306 3.55 5.98 23.50
N VAL A 307 4.50 5.25 22.92
CA VAL A 307 4.56 3.79 22.95
C VAL A 307 4.76 3.29 24.40
N GLU A 308 5.65 3.93 25.15
CA GLU A 308 5.88 3.62 26.57
C GLU A 308 4.62 3.85 27.41
N ARG A 309 3.92 4.97 27.17
CA ARG A 309 2.65 5.29 27.82
C ARG A 309 1.57 4.23 27.53
N ILE A 310 1.45 3.80 26.27
CA ILE A 310 0.54 2.71 25.86
C ILE A 310 0.90 1.39 26.56
N ALA A 311 2.20 1.04 26.58
CA ALA A 311 2.71 -0.18 27.19
C ALA A 311 2.42 -0.24 28.70
N ARG A 312 2.51 0.89 29.42
CA ARG A 312 2.16 1.01 30.84
C ARG A 312 0.65 1.04 31.11
N GLY A 313 -0.18 1.14 30.07
CA GLY A 313 -1.63 1.22 30.21
C GLY A 313 -2.14 2.62 30.57
N GLU A 314 -1.30 3.65 30.49
CA GLU A 314 -1.61 5.05 30.83
C GLU A 314 -2.32 5.75 29.65
N LEU A 315 -3.45 5.21 29.22
CA LEU A 315 -4.22 5.82 28.14
C LEU A 315 -4.94 7.09 28.65
N PRO A 316 -5.11 8.13 27.82
CA PRO A 316 -5.98 9.24 28.17
C PRO A 316 -7.37 8.69 28.54
N CYS A 317 -7.93 9.15 29.66
CA CYS A 317 -9.34 8.92 29.93
C CYS A 317 -10.11 9.61 28.80
N ASP A 318 -10.85 8.86 27.99
CA ASP A 318 -11.81 9.47 27.07
C ASP A 318 -12.73 10.34 27.93
N GLY A 319 -12.65 11.66 27.74
CA GLY A 319 -13.59 12.61 28.28
C GLY A 319 -14.94 12.31 27.66
N GLY A 320 -15.67 11.37 28.27
CA GLY A 320 -17.03 11.05 27.94
C GLY A 320 -17.87 12.32 28.02
N VAL A 321 -18.44 12.67 26.87
CA VAL A 321 -19.64 13.47 26.67
C VAL A 321 -20.40 13.72 27.99
N GLU A 322 -20.41 14.98 28.44
CA GLU A 322 -21.24 15.39 29.57
C GLU A 322 -22.68 14.95 29.33
N ALA A 323 -23.23 14.25 30.32
CA ALA A 323 -24.61 13.85 30.37
C ALA A 323 -25.52 15.07 30.24
N LEU A 324 -26.22 15.17 29.10
CA LEU A 324 -27.45 15.93 29.02
C LEU A 324 -28.49 15.24 29.91
N GLY A 325 -28.91 15.91 30.97
CA GLY A 325 -30.20 15.68 31.60
C GLY A 325 -30.15 15.36 33.10
N GLU A 326 -30.01 16.40 33.91
CA GLU A 326 -30.82 16.46 35.13
C GLU A 326 -31.74 17.67 35.02
N GLY A 327 -33.02 17.36 34.76
CA GLY A 327 -34.10 18.32 34.89
C GLY A 327 -34.17 18.82 36.33
N LYS A 328 -34.24 20.15 36.47
CA LYS A 328 -34.74 20.77 37.69
C LYS A 328 -36.21 21.11 37.46
N ASN A 329 -37.01 20.64 38.42
CA ASN A 329 -38.39 21.05 38.72
C ASN A 329 -38.62 22.55 38.58
#